data_AF-A0A2E2QWV6-F1
#
_entry.id   AF-A0A2E2QWV6-F1
#
_cell.length_a   1.000
_cell.length_b   1.000
_cell.length_c   1.000
_cell.angle_alpha   90.00
_cell.angle_beta   90.00
_cell.angle_gamma   90.00
#
_symmetry.space_group_name_H-M   'P 1'
#
loop_
_entity.id
_entity.type
_entity.pdbx_description
1 polymer ?
#
loop_
_entity_poly.entity_id
_entity_poly.type
_entity_poly.pdbx_seq_one_letter_code
_entity_poly.pdbx_strand_id
1 'polypeptide(L)'
;MKDIRLLVVGGFPSDDEKIFGGIVRSCRILEKSSIFEDLDLIKLDTTQISNPAPNFLIRLIFALRRFMRFLGILFIDKPNVALIFCSDGFSAIKKSLMLVFCKIFRCKTLIFPRAGNLIKQFQTNKFL
;
A
#
# COMPACT_ATOMS: atom_id res chain seq x y z
N MET A 1 13.19 10.94 -16.83
CA MET A 1 13.16 9.74 -15.95
C MET A 1 12.45 8.57 -16.66
N LYS A 2 12.73 8.35 -17.96
CA LYS A 2 11.75 7.75 -18.90
C LYS A 2 11.51 6.23 -18.78
N ASP A 3 12.21 5.53 -17.90
CA ASP A 3 12.08 4.07 -17.72
C ASP A 3 11.75 3.66 -16.27
N ILE A 4 11.32 4.60 -15.43
CA ILE A 4 10.94 4.26 -14.05
C ILE A 4 9.49 3.80 -14.02
N ARG A 5 9.29 2.48 -13.92
CA ARG A 5 8.00 1.89 -13.55
C ARG A 5 7.86 1.83 -12.05
N LEU A 6 6.95 2.62 -11.51
CA LEU A 6 6.74 2.79 -10.09
C LEU A 6 5.45 2.09 -9.64
N LEU A 7 5.58 1.06 -8.83
CA LEU A 7 4.46 0.46 -8.12
C LEU A 7 4.18 1.24 -6.83
N VAL A 8 3.00 1.82 -6.69
CA VAL A 8 2.54 2.41 -5.43
C VAL A 8 1.51 1.51 -4.77
N VAL A 9 1.83 1.02 -3.58
CA VAL A 9 0.94 0.24 -2.72
C VAL A 9 0.39 1.18 -1.64
N GLY A 10 -0.86 1.60 -1.80
CA GLY A 10 -1.40 2.74 -1.07
C GLY A 10 -2.90 2.67 -0.88
N GLY A 11 -3.55 3.83 -0.79
CA GLY A 11 -5.00 3.93 -0.75
C GLY A 11 -5.50 4.70 -1.96
N PHE A 12 -6.23 4.00 -2.84
CA PHE A 12 -6.78 4.52 -4.09
C PHE A 12 -8.28 4.18 -4.21
N PRO A 13 -9.10 4.56 -3.22
CA PRO A 13 -10.53 4.30 -3.28
C PRO A 13 -11.16 5.06 -4.45
N SER A 14 -12.27 4.53 -4.98
CA SER A 14 -13.04 5.23 -6.00
C SER A 14 -13.62 6.52 -5.43
N ASP A 15 -13.88 7.53 -6.26
CA ASP A 15 -14.39 8.82 -5.76
C ASP A 15 -15.75 8.73 -5.07
N ASP A 16 -16.54 7.71 -5.41
CA ASP A 16 -17.84 7.40 -4.78
C ASP A 16 -17.71 6.74 -3.40
N GLU A 17 -16.53 6.22 -3.05
CA GLU A 17 -16.30 5.53 -1.78
C GLU A 17 -15.98 6.52 -0.65
N LYS A 18 -16.74 6.45 0.45
CA LYS A 18 -16.53 7.28 1.65
C LYS A 18 -15.35 6.78 2.51
N ILE A 19 -14.21 6.55 1.89
CA ILE A 19 -12.98 6.07 2.54
C ILE A 19 -11.99 7.21 2.66
N PHE A 20 -11.78 7.68 3.89
CA PHE A 20 -10.87 8.78 4.19
C PHE A 20 -9.71 8.29 5.06
N GLY A 21 -8.53 8.90 4.89
CA GLY A 21 -7.37 8.58 5.72
C GLY A 21 -6.09 9.29 5.27
N GLY A 22 -5.08 9.28 6.14
CA GLY A 22 -3.79 9.91 5.86
C GLY A 22 -3.09 9.33 4.64
N ILE A 23 -3.11 8.00 4.48
CA ILE A 23 -2.52 7.32 3.32
C ILE A 23 -3.28 7.68 2.03
N VAL A 24 -4.61 7.68 2.05
CA VAL A 24 -5.44 8.08 0.89
C VAL A 24 -5.13 9.52 0.48
N ARG A 25 -5.02 10.43 1.46
CA ARG A 25 -4.64 11.84 1.20
C ARG A 25 -3.24 11.93 0.59
N SER A 26 -2.26 11.20 1.12
CA SER A 26 -0.92 11.14 0.55
C SER A 26 -0.92 10.64 -0.89
N CYS A 27 -1.63 9.53 -1.18
CA CYS A 27 -1.74 8.98 -2.53
C CYS A 27 -2.38 9.99 -3.50
N ARG A 28 -3.48 10.65 -3.11
CA ARG A 28 -4.12 11.70 -3.94
C ARG A 28 -3.19 12.89 -4.21
N ILE A 29 -2.37 13.30 -3.24
CA ILE A 29 -1.39 14.38 -3.44
C ILE A 29 -0.29 13.92 -4.40
N LEU A 30 0.20 12.69 -4.26
CA LEU A 30 1.22 12.13 -5.15
C LEU A 30 0.71 12.02 -6.60
N GLU A 31 -0.51 11.52 -6.79
CA GLU A 31 -1.12 11.41 -8.13
C GLU A 31 -1.30 12.76 -8.83
N LYS A 32 -1.48 13.85 -8.07
CA LYS A 32 -1.64 15.21 -8.60
C LYS A 32 -0.32 15.98 -8.72
N SER A 33 0.81 15.36 -8.36
CA SER A 33 2.12 15.99 -8.38
C SER A 33 2.76 15.82 -9.75
N SER A 34 3.36 16.89 -10.29
CA SER A 34 4.08 16.88 -11.57
C SER A 34 5.24 15.90 -11.60
N ILE A 35 5.77 15.49 -10.44
CA ILE A 35 6.84 14.48 -10.33
C ILE A 35 6.39 13.11 -10.89
N PHE A 36 5.09 12.82 -10.83
CA PHE A 36 4.53 11.52 -11.23
C PHE A 36 3.99 11.50 -12.66
N GLU A 37 3.92 12.66 -13.34
CA GLU A 37 3.45 12.74 -14.73
C GLU A 37 4.39 12.02 -15.71
N ASP A 38 5.69 12.02 -15.42
CA ASP A 38 6.73 11.39 -16.23
C ASP A 38 7.03 9.94 -15.82
N LEU A 39 6.27 9.35 -14.89
CA LEU A 39 6.46 8.00 -14.36
C LEU A 39 5.37 7.05 -14.86
N ASP A 40 5.76 5.82 -15.21
CA ASP A 40 4.78 4.75 -15.45
C ASP A 40 4.29 4.22 -14.09
N LEU A 41 3.10 4.69 -13.70
CA LEU A 41 2.54 4.49 -12.37
C LEU A 41 1.60 3.28 -12.31
N ILE A 42 2.02 2.25 -11.59
CA ILE A 42 1.20 1.07 -11.29
C ILE A 42 0.62 1.24 -9.88
N LYS A 43 -0.72 1.18 -9.77
CA LYS A 43 -1.43 1.42 -8.49
C LYS A 43 -2.00 0.12 -7.93
N LEU A 44 -1.65 -0.19 -6.69
CA LEU A 44 -2.27 -1.25 -5.93
C LEU A 44 -3.03 -0.67 -4.73
N ASP A 45 -4.36 -0.71 -4.83
CA ASP A 45 -5.20 -0.24 -3.75
C ASP A 45 -5.24 -1.21 -2.56
N THR A 46 -4.98 -0.66 -1.37
CA THR A 46 -5.02 -1.37 -0.09
C THR A 46 -6.10 -0.89 0.87
N THR A 47 -7.01 -0.02 0.45
CA THR A 47 -8.18 0.44 1.23
C THR A 47 -9.04 -0.72 1.73
N GLN A 48 -9.89 -0.42 2.72
CA GLN A 48 -10.92 -1.36 3.15
C GLN A 48 -12.09 -1.30 2.16
N ILE A 49 -12.66 -2.46 1.82
CA ILE A 49 -13.76 -2.53 0.84
C ILE A 49 -15.05 -1.91 1.39
N SER A 50 -15.25 -1.98 2.71
CA SER A 50 -16.42 -1.40 3.37
C SER A 50 -16.02 -0.76 4.69
N ASN A 51 -16.79 0.24 5.09
CA ASN A 51 -16.77 0.80 6.44
C ASN A 51 -18.20 0.70 7.01
N PRO A 52 -18.45 -0.12 8.06
CA PRO A 52 -17.49 -0.85 8.90
C PRO A 52 -16.83 -2.05 8.20
N ALA A 53 -15.70 -2.49 8.77
CA ALA A 53 -14.89 -3.57 8.20
C ALA A 53 -15.68 -4.91 8.19
N PRO A 54 -15.55 -5.71 7.12
CA PRO A 54 -16.18 -7.02 7.07
C PRO A 54 -15.50 -7.98 8.05
N ASN A 55 -16.17 -9.09 8.32
CA ASN A 55 -15.77 -10.14 9.25
C ASN A 55 -14.33 -10.63 8.95
N PHE A 56 -13.62 -11.12 9.98
CA PHE A 56 -12.19 -11.46 9.88
C PHE A 56 -11.85 -12.40 8.71
N LEU A 57 -12.66 -13.45 8.48
CA LEU A 57 -12.46 -14.40 7.38
C LEU A 57 -12.54 -13.74 6.01
N ILE A 58 -13.56 -12.90 5.82
CA ILE A 58 -13.76 -12.14 4.59
C ILE A 58 -12.57 -11.19 4.36
N ARG A 59 -12.11 -10.52 5.43
CA ARG A 59 -10.93 -9.66 5.40
C ARG A 59 -9.65 -10.40 5.02
N LEU A 60 -9.48 -11.65 5.45
CA LEU A 60 -8.34 -12.49 5.10
C LEU A 60 -8.36 -12.89 3.62
N ILE A 61 -9.52 -13.33 3.11
CA ILE A 61 -9.69 -13.68 1.69
C ILE A 61 -9.35 -12.49 0.79
N PHE A 62 -9.86 -11.29 1.11
CA PHE A 62 -9.54 -10.10 0.35
C PHE A 62 -8.07 -9.69 0.45
N ALA A 63 -7.45 -9.85 1.62
CA ALA A 63 -6.01 -9.62 1.79
C ALA A 63 -5.18 -10.59 0.92
N LEU A 64 -5.58 -11.87 0.86
CA LEU A 64 -4.91 -12.88 0.04
C LEU A 64 -5.09 -12.59 -1.45
N ARG A 65 -6.30 -12.28 -1.90
CA ARG A 65 -6.56 -11.87 -3.30
C ARG A 65 -5.71 -10.67 -3.71
N ARG A 66 -5.58 -9.68 -2.82
CA ARG A 66 -4.73 -8.50 -3.06
C ARG A 66 -3.25 -8.86 -3.12
N PHE A 67 -2.82 -9.79 -2.28
CA PHE A 67 -1.45 -10.30 -2.32
C PHE A 67 -1.16 -11.07 -3.61
N MET A 68 -2.11 -11.89 -4.10
CA MET A 68 -1.97 -12.55 -5.41
C MET A 68 -1.92 -11.54 -6.56
N ARG A 69 -2.73 -10.46 -6.52
CA ARG A 69 -2.65 -9.37 -7.48
C ARG A 69 -1.28 -8.67 -7.43
N PHE A 70 -0.76 -8.42 -6.23
CA PHE A 70 0.58 -7.87 -6.04
C PHE A 70 1.66 -8.74 -6.68
N LEU A 71 1.60 -10.07 -6.48
CA LEU A 71 2.53 -10.98 -7.14
C LEU A 71 2.39 -10.91 -8.67
N GLY A 72 1.15 -10.90 -9.19
CA GLY A 72 0.90 -10.73 -10.62
C GLY A 72 1.57 -9.48 -11.20
N ILE A 73 1.47 -8.35 -10.51
CA ILE A 73 2.14 -7.10 -10.89
C ILE A 73 3.68 -7.26 -10.92
N LEU A 74 4.25 -7.91 -9.90
CA LEU A 74 5.71 -8.16 -9.87
C LEU A 74 6.17 -9.06 -11.03
N PHE A 75 5.39 -10.06 -11.40
CA PHE A 75 5.74 -11.01 -12.47
C PHE A 75 5.53 -10.43 -13.87
N ILE A 76 4.42 -9.73 -14.10
CA ILE A 76 3.96 -9.28 -15.42
C ILE A 76 4.51 -7.88 -15.71
N ASP A 77 4.16 -6.91 -14.87
CA ASP A 77 4.47 -5.49 -15.10
C ASP A 77 5.94 -5.16 -14.77
N LYS A 78 6.56 -5.95 -13.88
CA LYS A 78 7.97 -5.88 -13.49
C LYS A 78 8.42 -4.45 -13.11
N PRO A 79 7.81 -3.85 -12.07
CA PRO A 79 8.17 -2.51 -11.63
C PRO A 79 9.63 -2.42 -11.18
N ASN A 80 10.30 -1.32 -11.53
CA ASN A 80 11.68 -1.06 -11.14
C ASN A 80 11.78 -0.54 -9.70
N VAL A 81 10.74 0.18 -9.25
CA VAL A 81 10.66 0.80 -7.93
C VAL A 81 9.28 0.53 -7.33
N ALA A 82 9.22 0.29 -6.03
CA ALA A 82 7.97 0.11 -5.28
C ALA A 82 7.92 1.05 -4.07
N LEU A 83 6.86 1.86 -4.00
CA LEU A 83 6.51 2.73 -2.89
C LEU A 83 5.39 2.09 -2.05
N ILE A 84 5.69 1.68 -0.83
CA ILE A 84 4.73 0.94 0.00
C ILE A 84 4.34 1.77 1.23
N PHE A 85 3.07 2.20 1.29
CA PHE A 85 2.52 2.89 2.45
C PHE A 85 2.07 1.91 3.52
N CYS A 86 2.65 2.01 4.70
CA CYS A 86 2.41 1.12 5.81
C CYS A 86 1.60 1.80 6.92
N SER A 87 0.67 1.09 7.55
CA SER A 87 -0.03 1.52 8.78
C SER A 87 0.26 0.50 9.88
N ASP A 88 -0.21 0.74 11.10
CA ASP A 88 -0.02 -0.16 12.24
C ASP A 88 -0.78 -1.50 12.13
N GLY A 89 -0.44 -2.41 13.05
CA GLY A 89 -1.11 -3.71 13.23
C GLY A 89 -0.82 -4.72 12.13
N PHE A 90 -1.80 -5.61 11.86
CA PHE A 90 -1.73 -6.62 10.79
C PHE A 90 -1.51 -6.04 9.38
N SER A 91 -1.77 -4.75 9.16
CA SER A 91 -1.44 -4.06 7.92
C SER A 91 0.07 -4.04 7.68
N ALA A 92 0.86 -3.81 8.74
CA ALA A 92 2.30 -3.76 8.68
C ALA A 92 2.91 -5.08 8.26
N ILE A 93 2.49 -6.18 8.90
CA ILE A 93 2.99 -7.54 8.61
C ILE A 93 2.80 -7.87 7.12
N LYS A 94 1.61 -7.63 6.58
CA LYS A 94 1.30 -7.90 5.16
C LYS A 94 2.18 -7.08 4.20
N LYS A 95 2.49 -5.83 4.56
CA LYS A 95 3.32 -4.94 3.72
C LYS A 95 4.81 -5.25 3.87
N SER A 96 5.23 -5.69 5.03
CA SER A 96 6.58 -6.26 5.23
C SER A 96 6.78 -7.49 4.36
N LEU A 97 5.78 -8.36 4.25
CA LEU A 97 5.84 -9.49 3.32
C LEU A 97 5.97 -9.01 1.86
N MET A 98 5.18 -8.01 1.45
CA MET A 98 5.32 -7.42 0.11
C MET A 98 6.73 -6.87 -0.16
N LEU A 99 7.36 -6.22 0.83
CA LEU A 99 8.75 -5.74 0.70
C LEU A 99 9.75 -6.87 0.45
N VAL A 100 9.60 -8.01 1.13
CA VAL A 100 10.45 -9.20 0.93
C VAL A 100 10.33 -9.69 -0.52
N PHE A 101 9.10 -9.78 -1.04
CA PHE A 101 8.88 -10.17 -2.42
C PHE A 101 9.44 -9.14 -3.42
N CYS A 102 9.27 -7.84 -3.21
CA CYS A 102 9.92 -6.85 -4.05
C CYS A 102 11.45 -7.04 -4.11
N LYS A 103 12.08 -7.37 -2.98
CA LYS A 103 13.53 -7.64 -2.92
C LYS A 103 13.91 -8.87 -3.75
N ILE A 104 13.13 -9.96 -3.67
CA ILE A 104 13.34 -11.16 -4.48
C ILE A 104 13.28 -10.83 -5.99
N PHE A 105 12.36 -9.95 -6.38
CA PHE A 105 12.17 -9.50 -7.77
C PHE A 105 13.09 -8.35 -8.18
N ARG A 106 14.08 -7.99 -7.35
CA ARG A 106 15.01 -6.88 -7.57
C ARG A 106 14.32 -5.52 -7.80
N CYS A 107 13.11 -5.36 -7.29
CA CYS A 107 12.38 -4.10 -7.27
C CYS A 107 12.89 -3.25 -6.10
N LYS A 108 13.37 -2.03 -6.38
CA LYS A 108 13.88 -1.11 -5.33
C LYS A 108 12.72 -0.63 -4.47
N THR A 109 12.79 -0.83 -3.16
CA THR A 109 11.66 -0.53 -2.27
C THR A 109 11.89 0.71 -1.42
N LEU A 110 10.82 1.50 -1.27
CA LEU A 110 10.72 2.58 -0.29
C LEU A 110 9.45 2.37 0.54
N ILE A 111 9.59 2.38 1.87
CA ILE A 111 8.47 2.22 2.80
C ILE A 111 8.15 3.56 3.45
N PHE A 112 6.86 3.93 3.44
CA PHE A 112 6.36 5.09 4.18
C PHE A 112 5.45 4.65 5.33
N PRO A 113 5.96 4.60 6.56
CA PRO A 113 5.13 4.34 7.73
C PRO A 113 4.25 5.56 8.02
N ARG A 114 2.94 5.39 7.89
CA ARG A 114 1.92 6.36 8.28
C ARG A 114 1.02 5.73 9.33
N ALA A 115 1.53 5.64 10.55
CA ALA A 115 0.86 5.02 11.68
C ALA A 115 0.74 6.03 12.84
N GLY A 116 -0.26 6.92 12.78
CA GLY A 116 -0.52 7.86 13.89
C GLY A 116 -0.84 7.15 15.21
N ASN A 117 -1.40 5.94 15.13
CA ASN A 117 -1.69 5.09 16.28
C ASN A 117 -0.42 4.42 16.87
N LEU A 118 0.64 4.24 16.07
CA LEU A 118 1.92 3.71 16.56
C LEU A 118 2.56 4.66 17.58
N ILE A 119 2.42 5.98 17.39
CA ILE A 119 2.89 6.98 18.36
C ILE A 119 2.18 6.77 19.71
N LYS A 120 0.87 6.52 19.69
CA LYS A 120 0.08 6.25 20.91
C LYS A 120 0.45 4.90 21.55
N GLN A 121 0.66 3.86 20.74
CA GLN A 121 1.11 2.53 21.22
C GLN A 121 2.48 2.62 21.90
N PHE A 122 3.40 3.39 21.32
CA PHE A 122 4.72 3.63 21.90
C PHE A 122 4.63 4.33 23.25
N GLN A 123 3.75 5.32 23.38
CA GLN A 123 3.53 6.05 24.64
C GLN A 123 2.87 5.20 25.73
N THR A 124 2.04 4.23 25.35
CA THR A 124 1.29 3.37 26.30
C THR A 124 1.97 2.04 26.60
N ASN A 125 3.11 1.75 25.97
CA ASN A 125 3.89 0.51 26.12
C ASN A 125 3.04 -0.78 25.99
N LYS A 126 1.94 -0.71 25.23
CA LYS A 126 1.10 -1.86 24.92
C LYS A 126 1.52 -2.44 23.58
N PHE A 127 1.88 -3.72 23.59
CA PHE A 127 2.08 -4.49 22.37
C PHE A 127 0.72 -4.78 21.73
N LEU A 128 0.57 -4.40 20.45
CA LEU A 128 -0.52 -4.71 19.51
C LEU A 128 -1.97 -4.60 20.04
#